data_AF-A0A537UDI0-F1
#
_entry.id   AF-A0A537UDI0-F1
#
_cell.length_a   1.000
_cell.length_b   1.000
_cell.length_c   1.000
_cell.angle_alpha   90.00
_cell.angle_beta   90.00
_cell.angle_gamma   90.00
#
_symmetry.space_group_name_H-M   'P 1'
#
loop_
_entity.id
_entity.type
_entity.pdbx_description
1 polymer ?
#
loop_
_entity_poly.entity_id
_entity_poly.type
_entity_poly.pdbx_seq_one_letter_code
_entity_poly.pdbx_strand_id
1 'polypeptide(L)' 'EADIGPIWILVNNAGWDRPMPFLKTDKDLWDKIIRINLYGPLNTHHAIAPLMVERGGGRIINIASDAARV' A
#
# COMPACT_ATOMS: atom_id res chain seq x y z
N GLU A 1 -11.16 9.60 -11.91
CA GLU A 1 -10.72 10.79 -12.66
C GLU A 1 -11.85 11.52 -13.37
N ALA A 2 -12.91 10.85 -13.81
CA ALA A 2 -14.04 11.50 -14.51
C ALA A 2 -14.56 12.78 -13.80
N ASP A 3 -14.69 12.74 -12.47
CA ASP A 3 -15.26 13.87 -11.71
C ASP A 3 -14.22 14.75 -11.00
N ILE A 4 -13.01 14.22 -10.78
CA ILE A 4 -11.97 14.87 -9.95
C ILE A 4 -10.71 15.26 -10.75
N GLY A 5 -10.70 14.95 -12.04
CA GLY A 5 -9.55 15.10 -12.91
C GLY A 5 -8.43 14.08 -12.65
N PRO A 6 -7.28 14.28 -13.32
CA PRO A 6 -6.06 13.51 -13.16
C PRO A 6 -5.57 13.30 -11.72
N ILE A 7 -5.35 12.05 -11.33
CA ILE A 7 -4.67 11.69 -10.07
C ILE A 7 -3.15 11.71 -10.32
N TRP A 8 -2.51 12.85 -10.03
CA TRP A 8 -1.07 13.00 -10.18
C TRP A 8 -0.26 12.40 -9.04
N ILE A 9 -0.86 12.24 -7.86
CA ILE A 9 -0.22 11.73 -6.65
C ILE A 9 -1.11 10.69 -6.00
N LEU A 10 -0.57 9.50 -5.76
CA LEU A 10 -1.17 8.45 -4.94
C LEU A 10 -0.35 8.31 -3.65
N VAL A 11 -1.01 8.40 -2.49
CA VAL A 11 -0.39 8.13 -1.19
C VAL A 11 -1.04 6.90 -0.58
N ASN A 12 -0.26 5.83 -0.45
CA ASN A 12 -0.66 4.63 0.27
C ASN A 12 -0.24 4.76 1.72
N ASN A 13 -1.18 5.20 2.55
CA ASN A 13 -0.97 5.40 3.99
C ASN A 13 -1.55 4.28 4.86
N ALA A 14 -2.44 3.45 4.32
CA ALA A 14 -3.05 2.38 5.10
C ALA A 14 -1.98 1.37 5.53
N GLY A 15 -1.83 1.20 6.84
CA GLY A 15 -0.90 0.27 7.46
C GLY A 15 -1.42 -0.17 8.82
N TRP A 16 -1.14 -1.42 9.19
CA TRP A 16 -1.54 -1.98 10.46
C TRP A 16 -0.55 -3.02 10.95
N ASP A 17 -0.32 -3.07 12.25
CA ASP A 17 0.49 -4.10 12.89
C ASP A 17 0.00 -4.39 14.32
N ARG A 18 0.44 -5.51 14.87
CA ARG A 18 0.23 -5.90 16.26
C ARG A 18 1.52 -6.52 16.81
N PRO A 19 2.26 -5.82 17.69
CA PRO A 19 3.48 -6.34 18.28
C PRO A 19 3.23 -7.62 19.06
N MET A 20 3.99 -8.67 18.74
CA MET A 20 3.88 -9.99 19.38
C MET A 20 5.13 -10.83 19.10
N PRO A 21 5.59 -11.69 20.04
CA PRO A 21 6.62 -12.68 19.73
C PRO A 21 6.19 -13.61 18.60
N PHE A 22 7.07 -13.88 17.63
CA PHE A 22 6.72 -14.64 16.43
C PHE A 22 6.05 -15.99 16.72
N LEU A 23 6.57 -16.76 17.69
CA LEU A 23 6.01 -18.07 18.08
C LEU A 23 4.62 -17.99 18.74
N LYS A 24 4.08 -16.79 18.96
CA LYS A 24 2.72 -16.55 19.45
C LYS A 24 1.78 -16.02 18.37
N THR A 25 2.28 -15.78 17.17
CA THR A 25 1.49 -15.32 16.03
C THR A 25 0.79 -16.50 15.34
N ASP A 26 -0.26 -16.21 14.59
CA ASP A 26 -1.04 -17.19 13.84
C ASP A 26 -1.27 -16.72 12.40
N LYS A 27 -1.82 -17.62 11.57
CA LYS A 27 -2.09 -17.36 10.16
C LYS A 27 -3.02 -16.16 9.96
N ASP A 28 -4.03 -16.00 10.81
CA ASP A 28 -5.01 -14.92 10.69
C ASP A 28 -4.35 -13.55 10.89
N LEU A 29 -3.42 -13.46 11.84
CA LEU A 29 -2.61 -12.26 12.04
C LEU A 29 -1.74 -11.96 10.82
N TRP A 30 -1.03 -12.96 10.28
CA TRP A 30 -0.18 -12.77 9.10
C TRP A 30 -1.00 -12.36 7.87
N ASP A 31 -2.11 -13.04 7.63
CA ASP A 31 -3.03 -12.73 6.52
C ASP A 31 -3.51 -11.29 6.61
N LYS A 32 -3.88 -10.82 7.81
CA LYS A 32 -4.31 -9.43 8.01
C LYS A 32 -3.20 -8.44 7.71
N ILE A 33 -1.99 -8.68 8.21
CA ILE A 33 -0.82 -7.83 7.96
C ILE A 33 -0.52 -7.78 6.45
N ILE A 34 -0.46 -8.93 5.78
CA ILE A 34 -0.16 -9.02 4.35
C ILE A 34 -1.27 -8.35 3.51
N ARG A 35 -2.55 -8.60 3.84
CA ARG A 35 -3.68 -7.99 3.13
C ARG A 35 -3.68 -6.47 3.21
N ILE A 36 -3.31 -5.90 4.36
CA ILE A 36 -3.30 -4.46 4.55
C ILE A 36 -2.00 -3.84 4.00
N ASN A 37 -0.84 -4.31 4.47
CA ASN A 37 0.43 -3.62 4.25
C ASN A 37 1.09 -3.95 2.92
N LEU A 38 0.78 -5.11 2.32
CA LEU A 38 1.31 -5.51 1.01
C LEU A 38 0.25 -5.39 -0.09
N TYR A 39 -0.86 -6.13 0.04
CA TYR A 39 -1.88 -6.11 -1.00
C TYR A 39 -2.63 -4.78 -1.09
N GLY A 40 -2.79 -4.05 0.02
CA GLY A 40 -3.39 -2.71 0.03
C GLY A 40 -2.71 -1.78 -0.99
N PRO A 41 -1.40 -1.50 -0.84
CA PRO A 41 -0.65 -0.77 -1.84
C PRO A 41 -0.71 -1.43 -3.23
N LEU A 42 -0.48 -2.74 -3.38
CA LEU A 42 -0.49 -3.37 -4.71
C LEU A 42 -1.80 -3.12 -5.49
N ASN A 43 -2.95 -3.18 -4.81
CA ASN A 43 -4.25 -2.94 -5.41
C ASN A 43 -4.39 -1.49 -5.93
N THR A 44 -3.93 -0.50 -5.15
CA THR A 44 -4.01 0.90 -5.56
C THR A 44 -3.01 1.23 -6.66
N HIS A 45 -1.82 0.61 -6.66
CA HIS A 45 -0.87 0.72 -7.78
C HIS A 45 -1.48 0.16 -9.06
N HIS A 46 -2.08 -1.03 -8.99
CA HIS A 46 -2.73 -1.65 -10.16
C HIS A 46 -3.86 -0.77 -10.71
N ALA A 47 -4.61 -0.09 -9.84
CA ALA A 47 -5.68 0.81 -10.25
C ALA A 47 -5.21 2.13 -10.88
N ILE A 48 -4.11 2.71 -10.39
CA ILE A 48 -3.72 4.10 -10.72
C ILE A 48 -2.48 4.19 -11.62
N ALA A 49 -1.49 3.30 -11.46
CA ALA A 49 -0.25 3.36 -12.21
C ALA A 49 -0.44 3.31 -13.74
N PRO A 50 -1.35 2.49 -14.31
CA PRO A 50 -1.59 2.51 -15.75
C PRO A 50 -2.03 3.88 -16.27
N LEU A 51 -2.90 4.58 -15.52
CA LEU A 51 -3.37 5.92 -15.86
C LEU A 51 -2.24 6.96 -15.81
N MET A 52 -1.33 6.84 -14.84
CA MET A 52 -0.13 7.70 -14.76
C MET A 52 0.84 7.45 -15.92
N VAL A 53 1.00 6.19 -16.36
CA VAL A 53 1.83 5.84 -17.52
C VAL A 53 1.25 6.42 -18.80
N GLU A 54 -0.06 6.25 -19.03
CA GLU A 54 -0.75 6.75 -20.22
C GLU A 54 -0.56 8.25 -20.44
N ARG A 55 -0.59 9.05 -19.37
CA ARG A 55 -0.38 10.51 -19.44
C ARG A 55 1.09 10.94 -19.35
N GLY A 56 2.02 10.01 -19.20
CA GLY A 56 3.46 10.28 -19.13
C GLY A 56 3.99 10.75 -17.76
N GLY A 57 3.24 10.58 -16.67
CA GLY A 57 3.77 10.90 -15.34
C GLY A 57 2.80 10.79 -14.16
N GLY A 58 3.40 10.69 -12.98
CA GLY A 58 2.73 10.69 -11.68
C GLY A 58 3.72 10.40 -10.55
N ARG A 59 3.25 10.41 -9.30
CA ARG A 59 4.04 10.02 -8.12
C ARG A 59 3.23 9.06 -7.25
N ILE A 60 3.88 7.99 -6.80
CA ILE A 60 3.31 7.07 -5.81
C ILE A 60 4.20 7.11 -4.56
N ILE A 61 3.58 7.36 -3.41
CA ILE A 61 4.24 7.44 -2.11
C ILE A 61 3.67 6.33 -1.24
N ASN A 62 4.53 5.42 -0.80
CA ASN A 62 4.16 4.36 0.15
C ASN A 62 4.67 4.74 1.53
N ILE A 63 3.77 4.90 2.49
CA ILE A 63 4.14 5.10 3.89
C ILE A 63 4.45 3.73 4.48
N ALA A 64 5.73 3.50 4.78
CA ALA A 64 6.20 2.30 5.45
C ALA A 64 6.44 2.57 6.95
N SER A 65 7.08 1.64 7.63
CA SER A 65 7.47 1.75 9.04
C SER A 65 8.98 1.63 9.19
N ASP A 66 9.54 2.23 10.24
CA ASP A 66 10.95 2.02 10.64
C ASP A 66 11.29 0.54 10.82
N ALA A 67 10.29 -0.29 11.13
CA ALA A 67 10.43 -1.74 11.25
C ALA A 67 10.92 -2.42 9.94
N ALA A 68 10.75 -1.77 8.78
CA ALA A 68 11.19 -2.29 7.48
C ALA A 68 12.61 -1.82 7.09
N ARG A 69 13.31 -1.08 7.95
CA ARG A 69 14.61 -0.47 7.64
C ARG A 69 15.78 -1.47 7.59
N VAL A 70 15.61 -2.67 8.11
CA VAL A 70 16.68 -3.67 8.32
C VAL A 70 16.36 -4.99 7.65
#